data_AF-A0A5N6JDU4-F1
#
_entry.id   AF-A0A5N6JDU4-F1
#
_cell.length_a   1.000
_cell.length_b   1.000
_cell.length_c   1.000
_cell.angle_alpha   90.00
_cell.angle_beta   90.00
_cell.angle_gamma   90.00
#
_symmetry.space_group_name_H-M   'P 1'
#
loop_
_entity.id
_entity.type
_entity.pdbx_description
1 polymer ?
#
loop_
_entity_poly.entity_id
_entity_poly.type
_entity_poly.pdbx_seq_one_letter_code
_entity_poly.pdbx_strand_id
1 'polypeptide(L)'
;MSKAQYRDHEDPIPSYEESVRSSTTQNPPYNMRPDIAAPLHRHLDASRVQRVHSLLEQYVDPLLAEQASSGLYRTTFIFIPSNVTSLQPREKTSYSASRAPEPVGFPTSTVVKLVQLEGEVHTMEFWRQPAVLRELESSLRARLAASGHHVEGGDEVPTSTKETKSLKSNADSKPKQKRSFWSRITGTSEAVIVDRKLGWRAEQEETAGRKLGRDQVRVVVEWKEVCLRVENDLGLYDNCNAPGICLSVEVGE
;
A
#
# COMPACT_ATOMS: atom_id res chain seq x y z
N MET A 1 13.39 -59.09 -46.40
CA MET A 1 12.54 -58.33 -45.45
C MET A 1 13.50 -57.65 -44.49
N SER A 2 13.57 -56.34 -44.26
CA SER A 2 12.68 -55.20 -44.49
C SER A 2 13.58 -53.96 -44.67
N LYS A 3 13.31 -53.07 -45.65
CA LYS A 3 14.07 -51.81 -45.82
C LYS A 3 13.13 -50.66 -45.46
N ALA A 4 13.40 -49.98 -44.35
CA ALA A 4 12.64 -48.83 -43.90
C ALA A 4 12.83 -47.67 -44.89
N GLN A 5 11.72 -47.08 -45.31
CA GLN A 5 11.64 -46.00 -46.28
C GLN A 5 11.60 -44.69 -45.50
N TYR A 6 12.75 -44.00 -45.39
CA TYR A 6 12.79 -42.64 -44.85
C TYR A 6 12.16 -41.69 -45.89
N ARG A 7 11.18 -40.92 -45.43
CA ARG A 7 10.50 -39.89 -46.21
C ARG A 7 11.32 -38.61 -46.02
N ASP A 8 12.08 -38.22 -47.05
CA ASP A 8 12.76 -36.93 -47.10
C ASP A 8 11.70 -35.82 -47.13
N HIS A 9 11.51 -35.17 -45.98
CA HIS A 9 10.95 -33.82 -45.92
C HIS A 9 12.13 -32.85 -45.99
N GLU A 10 12.68 -32.69 -47.20
CA GLU A 10 13.54 -31.55 -47.49
C GLU A 10 12.65 -30.31 -47.57
N ASP A 11 12.43 -29.65 -46.43
CA ASP A 11 12.03 -28.25 -46.47
C ASP A 11 13.18 -27.50 -47.18
N PRO A 12 12.94 -26.91 -48.37
CA PRO A 12 14.00 -26.29 -49.13
C PRO A 12 14.57 -25.14 -48.30
N ILE A 13 15.87 -25.25 -47.99
CA ILE A 13 16.60 -24.20 -47.28
C ILE A 13 16.50 -22.93 -48.15
N PRO A 14 15.94 -21.82 -47.63
CA PRO A 14 15.77 -20.61 -48.41
C PRO A 14 17.10 -20.18 -49.02
N SER A 15 17.07 -19.86 -50.31
CA SER A 15 18.26 -19.39 -51.00
C SER A 15 18.76 -18.10 -50.34
N TYR A 16 20.08 -17.92 -50.32
CA TYR A 16 20.72 -16.71 -49.78
C TYR A 16 20.13 -15.44 -50.42
N GLU A 17 19.80 -15.50 -51.71
CA GLU A 17 19.14 -14.40 -52.44
C GLU A 17 17.71 -14.10 -51.97
N GLU A 18 16.97 -15.13 -51.54
CA GLU A 18 15.59 -15.00 -51.07
C GLU A 18 15.54 -14.42 -49.64
N SER A 19 16.55 -14.73 -48.84
CA SER A 19 16.75 -14.15 -47.50
C SER A 19 17.16 -12.67 -47.54
N VAL A 20 17.99 -12.25 -48.51
CA VAL A 20 18.35 -10.82 -48.68
C VAL A 20 17.21 -9.99 -49.27
N ARG A 21 16.37 -10.55 -50.16
CA ARG A 21 15.21 -9.81 -50.71
C ARG A 21 14.13 -9.58 -49.64
N SER A 22 13.92 -10.55 -48.76
CA SER A 22 12.97 -10.44 -47.64
C SER A 22 13.34 -9.36 -46.62
N SER A 23 14.64 -9.02 -46.52
CA SER A 23 15.16 -8.00 -45.62
C SER A 23 15.27 -6.60 -46.23
N THR A 24 15.05 -6.43 -47.54
CA THR A 24 15.30 -5.15 -48.24
C THR A 24 14.04 -4.28 -48.45
N THR A 25 12.85 -4.71 -48.01
CA THR A 25 11.59 -3.92 -48.18
C THR A 25 11.05 -3.28 -46.89
N GLN A 26 11.80 -3.32 -45.79
CA GLN A 26 11.50 -2.49 -44.62
C GLN A 26 12.80 -1.89 -44.13
N ASN A 27 13.02 -0.60 -44.39
CA ASN A 27 14.00 0.18 -43.64
C ASN A 27 13.56 0.21 -42.17
N PRO A 28 14.20 -0.52 -41.23
CA PRO A 28 13.94 -0.30 -39.82
C PRO A 28 14.87 0.85 -39.39
N PRO A 29 14.36 1.96 -38.84
CA PRO A 29 15.25 2.91 -38.19
C PRO A 29 15.98 2.19 -37.06
N TYR A 30 17.30 2.23 -37.17
CA TYR A 30 18.29 1.75 -36.22
C TYR A 30 17.91 2.19 -34.78
N ASN A 31 17.93 1.25 -33.83
CA ASN A 31 17.55 1.34 -32.41
C ASN A 31 16.13 0.88 -32.02
N MET A 32 15.70 -0.30 -32.46
CA MET A 32 14.66 -1.06 -31.74
C MET A 32 15.30 -2.29 -31.12
N ARG A 33 15.92 -2.13 -29.94
CA ARG A 33 16.02 -3.25 -29.00
C ARG A 33 14.57 -3.58 -28.65
N PRO A 34 14.07 -4.82 -28.85
CA PRO A 34 12.76 -5.17 -28.36
C PRO A 34 12.75 -4.88 -26.86
N ASP A 35 11.94 -3.90 -26.47
CA ASP A 35 11.85 -3.44 -25.09
C ASP A 35 11.10 -4.50 -24.30
N ILE A 36 11.79 -5.58 -23.95
CA ILE A 36 11.29 -6.66 -23.09
C ILE A 36 10.95 -6.12 -21.69
N ALA A 37 11.48 -4.94 -21.31
CA ALA A 37 11.15 -4.31 -20.05
C ALA A 37 9.73 -3.72 -20.05
N ALA A 38 9.26 -3.13 -21.15
CA ALA A 38 7.88 -2.61 -21.26
C ALA A 38 6.76 -3.65 -20.95
N PRO A 39 6.75 -4.89 -21.52
CA PRO A 39 5.75 -5.89 -21.18
C PRO A 39 5.92 -6.41 -19.75
N LEU A 40 7.14 -6.48 -19.22
CA LEU A 40 7.38 -6.90 -17.83
C LEU A 40 6.84 -5.88 -16.83
N HIS A 41 7.16 -4.60 -16.99
CA HIS A 41 6.64 -3.53 -16.12
C HIS A 41 5.12 -3.50 -16.13
N ARG A 42 4.52 -3.59 -17.31
CA ARG A 42 3.06 -3.68 -17.44
C ARG A 42 2.48 -4.90 -16.74
N HIS A 43 3.14 -6.05 -16.81
CA HIS A 43 2.69 -7.26 -16.11
C HIS A 43 2.80 -7.13 -14.59
N LEU A 44 3.88 -6.53 -14.08
CA LEU A 44 4.07 -6.26 -12.65
C LEU A 44 3.03 -5.26 -12.12
N ASP A 45 2.77 -4.19 -12.88
CA ASP A 45 1.74 -3.21 -12.55
C ASP A 45 0.35 -3.84 -12.55
N ALA A 46 0.02 -4.63 -13.58
CA ALA A 46 -1.25 -5.35 -13.64
C ALA A 46 -1.41 -6.33 -12.46
N SER A 47 -0.36 -7.08 -12.10
CA SER A 47 -0.39 -7.97 -10.93
C SER A 47 -0.58 -7.18 -9.64
N ARG A 48 0.10 -6.03 -9.47
CA ARG A 48 -0.07 -5.16 -8.30
C ARG A 48 -1.52 -4.71 -8.17
N VAL A 49 -2.10 -4.14 -9.22
CA VAL A 49 -3.48 -3.65 -9.24
C VAL A 49 -4.45 -4.79 -8.96
N GLN A 50 -4.28 -5.95 -9.61
CA GLN A 50 -5.13 -7.11 -9.40
C GLN A 50 -5.14 -7.57 -7.94
N ARG A 51 -3.97 -7.64 -7.29
CA ARG A 51 -3.86 -8.06 -5.87
C ARG A 51 -4.52 -7.07 -4.92
N VAL A 52 -4.33 -5.77 -5.18
CA VAL A 52 -4.96 -4.69 -4.41
C VAL A 52 -6.48 -4.78 -4.53
N HIS A 53 -7.00 -4.92 -5.75
CA HIS A 53 -8.43 -5.08 -5.99
C HIS A 53 -8.99 -6.32 -5.30
N SER A 54 -8.28 -7.45 -5.37
CA SER A 54 -8.68 -8.69 -4.69
C SER A 54 -8.81 -8.49 -3.18
N LEU A 55 -7.86 -7.79 -2.53
CA LEU A 55 -7.96 -7.51 -1.10
C LEU A 55 -9.17 -6.63 -0.77
N LEU A 56 -9.42 -5.61 -1.60
CA LEU A 56 -10.55 -4.71 -1.41
C LEU A 56 -11.89 -5.45 -1.54
N GLU A 57 -12.06 -6.24 -2.60
CA GLU A 57 -13.31 -6.96 -2.89
C GLU A 57 -13.59 -8.09 -1.88
N GLN A 58 -12.55 -8.84 -1.52
CA GLN A 58 -12.72 -10.02 -0.67
C GLN A 58 -12.87 -9.66 0.80
N TYR A 59 -12.20 -8.60 1.26
CA TYR A 59 -12.14 -8.27 2.69
C TYR A 59 -12.68 -6.89 3.02
N VAL A 60 -12.24 -5.83 2.32
CA VAL A 60 -12.59 -4.46 2.74
C VAL A 60 -14.04 -4.12 2.47
N ASP A 61 -14.52 -4.33 1.24
CA ASP A 61 -15.88 -3.99 0.83
C ASP A 61 -16.96 -4.66 1.70
N PRO A 62 -16.93 -5.98 1.96
CA PRO A 62 -17.94 -6.62 2.80
C PRO A 62 -17.86 -6.13 4.26
N LEU A 63 -16.65 -5.97 4.81
CA LEU A 63 -16.49 -5.50 6.18
C LEU A 63 -16.94 -4.05 6.34
N LEU A 64 -16.64 -3.20 5.36
CA LEU A 64 -17.04 -1.80 5.36
C LEU A 64 -18.55 -1.65 5.20
N ALA A 65 -19.19 -2.45 4.34
CA ALA A 65 -20.64 -2.48 4.21
C ALA A 65 -21.33 -2.89 5.53
N GLU A 66 -20.79 -3.90 6.21
CA GLU A 66 -21.28 -4.33 7.53
C GLU A 66 -21.15 -3.21 8.57
N GLN A 67 -20.02 -2.49 8.60
CA GLN A 67 -19.82 -1.39 9.54
C GLN A 67 -20.71 -0.18 9.21
N ALA A 68 -20.87 0.14 7.93
CA ALA A 68 -21.78 1.19 7.48
C ALA A 68 -23.23 0.88 7.87
N SER A 69 -23.66 -0.37 7.73
CA SER A 69 -25.00 -0.81 8.17
C SER A 69 -25.22 -0.69 9.68
N SER A 70 -24.14 -0.73 10.45
CA SER A 70 -24.16 -0.56 11.91
C SER A 70 -24.10 0.91 12.34
N GLY A 71 -24.03 1.85 11.39
CA GLY A 71 -23.92 3.29 11.67
C GLY A 71 -22.57 3.71 12.21
N LEU A 72 -21.50 2.94 11.95
CA LEU A 72 -20.17 3.23 12.47
C LEU A 72 -19.43 4.19 11.53
N TYR A 73 -19.14 5.38 12.05
CA TYR A 73 -18.44 6.42 11.30
C TYR A 73 -16.92 6.26 11.29
N ARG A 74 -16.35 5.36 12.11
CA ARG A 74 -14.90 5.15 12.20
C ARG A 74 -14.55 3.67 12.38
N THR A 75 -13.76 3.14 11.46
CA THR A 75 -13.34 1.73 11.47
C THR A 75 -11.88 1.60 11.07
N THR A 76 -11.17 0.69 11.73
CA THR A 76 -9.80 0.30 11.36
C THR A 76 -9.75 -1.21 11.08
N PHE A 77 -9.32 -1.57 9.89
CA PHE A 77 -9.00 -2.94 9.51
C PHE A 77 -7.49 -3.18 9.64
N ILE A 78 -7.12 -4.30 10.25
CA ILE A 78 -5.73 -4.72 10.40
C ILE A 78 -5.55 -5.99 9.58
N PHE A 79 -4.73 -5.92 8.55
CA PHE A 79 -4.42 -7.07 7.70
C PHE A 79 -3.03 -7.61 8.04
N ILE A 80 -2.98 -8.88 8.45
CA ILE A 80 -1.73 -9.59 8.70
C ILE A 80 -1.37 -10.41 7.47
N PRO A 81 -0.20 -10.17 6.84
CA PRO A 81 0.25 -10.95 5.68
C PRO A 81 0.36 -12.45 5.96
N SER A 82 0.21 -13.27 4.92
CA SER A 82 0.11 -14.72 5.03
C SER A 82 1.37 -15.42 5.55
N ASN A 83 2.54 -14.84 5.30
CA ASN A 83 3.83 -15.37 5.74
C ASN A 83 4.28 -14.85 7.13
N VAL A 84 3.42 -14.14 7.85
CA VAL A 84 3.69 -13.76 9.25
C VAL A 84 3.34 -14.95 10.16
N THR A 85 4.39 -15.61 10.68
CA THR A 85 4.25 -16.80 11.51
C THR A 85 4.09 -16.52 13.00
N SER A 86 4.25 -15.27 13.44
CA SER A 86 4.13 -14.87 14.85
C SER A 86 2.74 -15.10 15.46
N LEU A 87 1.73 -15.32 14.60
CA LEU A 87 0.35 -15.59 14.98
C LEU A 87 -0.09 -17.02 14.68
N GLN A 88 0.75 -17.85 14.09
CA GLN A 88 0.37 -19.23 13.82
C GLN A 88 0.26 -19.98 15.16
N PRO A 89 -0.87 -20.66 15.41
CA PRO A 89 -1.01 -21.50 16.59
C PRO A 89 0.12 -22.53 16.59
N ARG A 90 1.00 -22.42 17.59
CA ARG A 90 2.01 -23.45 17.85
C ARG A 90 1.27 -24.74 18.19
N GLU A 91 1.76 -25.85 17.65
CA GLU A 91 1.14 -27.19 17.64
C GLU A 91 0.00 -27.39 18.65
N LYS A 92 -1.22 -27.54 18.13
CA LYS A 92 -2.46 -27.73 18.91
C LYS A 92 -2.29 -28.89 19.88
N THR A 93 -2.02 -28.62 21.15
CA THR A 93 -2.24 -29.61 22.21
C THR A 93 -3.74 -29.67 22.47
N SER A 94 -4.30 -30.87 22.38
CA SER A 94 -5.72 -31.17 22.10
C SER A 94 -6.74 -30.78 23.18
N TYR A 95 -6.45 -29.84 24.09
CA TYR A 95 -7.26 -29.59 25.29
C TYR A 95 -7.83 -28.17 25.44
N SER A 96 -7.48 -27.21 24.58
CA SER A 96 -8.15 -25.89 24.54
C SER A 96 -8.38 -25.43 23.10
N ALA A 97 -9.53 -24.80 22.85
CA ALA A 97 -9.76 -24.10 21.60
C ALA A 97 -8.87 -22.83 21.60
N SER A 98 -7.92 -22.75 20.68
CA SER A 98 -7.04 -21.59 20.54
C SER A 98 -7.88 -20.33 20.30
N ARG A 99 -7.80 -19.35 21.22
CA ARG A 99 -8.51 -18.08 21.08
C ARG A 99 -7.87 -17.23 19.98
N ALA A 100 -8.71 -16.49 19.25
CA ALA A 100 -8.24 -15.61 18.18
C ALA A 100 -7.40 -14.44 18.75
N PRO A 101 -6.32 -14.02 18.07
CA PRO A 101 -5.53 -12.86 18.47
C PRO A 101 -6.39 -11.59 18.58
N GLU A 102 -6.16 -10.80 19.63
CA GLU A 102 -6.90 -9.55 19.86
C GLU A 102 -5.98 -8.33 19.67
N PRO A 103 -6.38 -7.31 18.90
CA PRO A 103 -5.59 -6.09 18.75
C PRO A 103 -5.59 -5.25 20.04
N VAL A 104 -4.39 -4.78 20.44
CA VAL A 104 -4.17 -3.98 21.65
C VAL A 104 -3.72 -2.56 21.28
N GLY A 105 -4.19 -1.56 22.03
CA GLY A 105 -3.73 -0.17 21.88
C GLY A 105 -4.53 0.70 20.93
N PHE A 106 -5.75 0.29 20.58
CA PHE A 106 -6.67 1.09 19.75
C PHE A 106 -7.67 1.86 20.61
N PRO A 107 -8.14 3.05 20.17
CA PRO A 107 -9.16 3.81 20.88
C PRO A 107 -10.47 3.03 21.01
N THR A 108 -11.13 3.10 22.17
CA THR A 108 -12.42 2.43 22.40
C THR A 108 -13.54 2.93 21.47
N SER A 109 -13.39 4.14 20.92
CA SER A 109 -14.32 4.73 19.95
C SER A 109 -14.16 4.19 18.52
N THR A 110 -13.14 3.38 18.24
CA THR A 110 -12.87 2.85 16.91
C THR A 110 -13.14 1.36 16.87
N VAL A 111 -13.93 0.90 15.90
CA VAL A 111 -14.09 -0.54 15.69
C VAL A 111 -12.88 -1.07 14.94
N VAL A 112 -12.25 -2.09 15.51
CA VAL A 112 -11.04 -2.70 14.96
C VAL A 112 -11.35 -4.13 14.56
N LYS A 113 -11.08 -4.48 13.29
CA LYS A 113 -11.17 -5.86 12.83
C LYS A 113 -9.81 -6.35 12.39
N LEU A 114 -9.40 -7.48 12.95
CA LEU A 114 -8.18 -8.18 12.57
C LEU A 114 -8.51 -9.24 11.51
N VAL A 115 -7.75 -9.23 10.42
CA VAL A 115 -7.89 -10.17 9.30
C VAL A 115 -6.52 -10.75 8.98
N GLN A 116 -6.40 -12.07 9.07
CA GLN A 116 -5.23 -12.76 8.55
C GLN A 116 -5.43 -13.03 7.06
N LEU A 117 -4.51 -12.52 6.24
CA LEU A 117 -4.53 -12.76 4.80
C LEU A 117 -4.03 -14.18 4.52
N GLU A 118 -4.63 -14.83 3.54
CA GLU A 118 -4.29 -16.20 3.16
C GLU A 118 -3.68 -16.26 1.76
N GLY A 119 -2.89 -17.29 1.49
CA GLY A 119 -2.33 -17.57 0.17
C GLY A 119 -1.00 -16.88 -0.14
N GLU A 120 -0.33 -17.40 -1.16
CA GLU A 120 1.02 -16.99 -1.60
C GLU A 120 1.07 -15.58 -2.22
N VAL A 121 -0.10 -14.99 -2.45
CA VAL A 121 -0.24 -13.70 -3.12
C VAL A 121 -0.15 -12.55 -2.13
N HIS A 122 -0.48 -12.80 -0.86
CA HIS A 122 -0.57 -11.80 0.21
C HIS A 122 0.62 -11.83 1.16
N THR A 123 1.83 -11.87 0.61
CA THR A 123 3.05 -11.91 1.40
C THR A 123 3.46 -10.52 1.92
N MET A 124 4.26 -10.53 2.98
CA MET A 124 4.86 -9.33 3.58
C MET A 124 5.64 -8.51 2.56
N GLU A 125 6.42 -9.14 1.68
CA GLU A 125 7.29 -8.44 0.71
C GLU A 125 6.48 -7.64 -0.31
N PHE A 126 5.28 -8.10 -0.64
CA PHE A 126 4.38 -7.36 -1.51
C PHE A 126 3.80 -6.14 -0.79
N TRP A 127 3.20 -6.34 0.39
CA TRP A 127 2.49 -5.28 1.10
C TRP A 127 3.37 -4.24 1.76
N ARG A 128 4.62 -4.59 2.08
CA ARG A 128 5.61 -3.64 2.64
C ARG A 128 6.02 -2.57 1.63
N GLN A 129 5.76 -2.75 0.34
CA GLN A 129 6.12 -1.80 -0.70
C GLN A 129 5.25 -0.53 -0.61
N PRO A 130 5.84 0.67 -0.44
CA PRO A 130 5.07 1.91 -0.33
C PRO A 130 4.21 2.22 -1.55
N ALA A 131 4.61 1.75 -2.74
CA ALA A 131 3.79 1.89 -3.95
C ALA A 131 2.49 1.09 -3.87
N VAL A 132 2.52 -0.10 -3.27
CA VAL A 132 1.33 -0.95 -3.09
C VAL A 132 0.36 -0.34 -2.07
N LEU A 133 0.88 0.21 -0.97
CA LEU A 133 0.04 0.87 0.04
C LEU A 133 -0.65 2.11 -0.51
N ARG A 134 0.08 2.94 -1.28
CA ARG A 134 -0.51 4.10 -1.97
C ARG A 134 -1.56 3.69 -3.00
N GLU A 135 -1.32 2.61 -3.75
CA GLU A 135 -2.29 2.05 -4.70
C GLU A 135 -3.55 1.55 -3.98
N LEU A 136 -3.40 0.90 -2.83
CA LEU A 136 -4.51 0.44 -2.00
C LEU A 136 -5.34 1.62 -1.49
N GLU A 137 -4.68 2.65 -0.99
CA GLU A 137 -5.31 3.89 -0.54
C GLU A 137 -6.05 4.59 -1.69
N SER A 138 -5.40 4.79 -2.84
CA SER A 138 -6.01 5.45 -4.00
C SER A 138 -7.16 4.65 -4.59
N SER A 139 -7.03 3.32 -4.64
CA SER A 139 -8.09 2.43 -5.14
C SER A 139 -9.32 2.46 -4.24
N LEU A 140 -9.12 2.42 -2.92
CA LEU A 140 -10.23 2.53 -1.97
C LEU A 140 -10.89 3.91 -2.04
N ARG A 141 -10.08 4.98 -2.11
CA ARG A 141 -10.60 6.34 -2.32
C ARG A 141 -11.43 6.44 -3.60
N ALA A 142 -10.95 5.91 -4.71
CA ALA A 142 -11.68 5.91 -5.98
C ALA A 142 -13.01 5.14 -5.87
N ARG A 143 -13.04 3.99 -5.17
CA ARG A 143 -14.27 3.24 -4.92
C ARG A 143 -15.27 4.01 -4.07
N LEU A 144 -14.81 4.68 -3.02
CA LEU A 144 -15.66 5.51 -2.16
C LEU A 144 -16.19 6.75 -2.88
N ALA A 145 -15.36 7.38 -3.72
CA ALA A 145 -15.81 8.47 -4.59
C ALA A 145 -16.87 7.98 -5.60
N ALA A 146 -16.66 6.81 -6.20
CA ALA A 146 -17.62 6.20 -7.12
C ALA A 146 -18.95 5.80 -6.44
N SER A 147 -18.96 5.54 -5.13
CA SER A 147 -20.17 5.31 -4.35
C SER A 147 -20.86 6.60 -3.87
N GLY A 148 -20.34 7.77 -4.24
CA GLY A 148 -20.93 9.09 -3.97
C GLY A 148 -20.39 9.80 -2.73
N HIS A 149 -19.35 9.28 -2.07
CA HIS A 149 -18.74 9.93 -0.91
C HIS A 149 -17.72 10.99 -1.34
N HIS A 150 -17.62 12.10 -0.60
CA HIS A 150 -16.62 13.12 -0.90
C HIS A 150 -15.30 12.78 -0.20
N VAL A 151 -14.30 12.32 -0.94
CA VAL A 151 -13.03 11.88 -0.34
C VAL A 151 -12.12 13.08 -0.03
N GLU A 152 -11.59 13.14 1.19
CA GLU A 152 -10.63 14.18 1.57
C GLU A 152 -9.39 14.17 0.66
N GLY A 153 -9.11 15.33 0.03
CA GLY A 153 -7.98 15.52 -0.87
C GLY A 153 -8.24 15.24 -2.36
N GLY A 154 -9.47 14.83 -2.72
CA GLY A 154 -9.89 14.63 -4.11
C GLY A 154 -10.81 15.73 -4.63
N ASP A 155 -10.27 16.94 -4.84
CA ASP A 155 -10.71 17.93 -5.85
C ASP A 155 -10.10 19.31 -5.54
N GLU A 156 -8.92 19.57 -6.08
CA GLU A 156 -8.51 20.93 -6.46
C GLU A 156 -8.12 20.92 -7.94
N VAL A 157 -9.13 20.85 -8.81
CA VAL A 157 -8.98 21.34 -10.18
C VAL A 157 -8.88 22.86 -10.07
N PRO A 158 -7.79 23.52 -10.52
CA PRO A 158 -7.65 24.97 -10.39
C PRO A 158 -8.53 25.67 -11.44
N THR A 159 -9.82 25.81 -11.17
CA THR A 159 -10.66 26.80 -11.85
C THR A 159 -10.60 28.12 -11.10
N SER A 160 -9.41 28.74 -11.12
CA SER A 160 -9.29 30.16 -10.77
C SER A 160 -9.64 30.99 -12.00
N THR A 161 -10.92 31.28 -12.15
CA THR A 161 -11.38 32.44 -12.92
C THR A 161 -12.28 33.25 -12.01
N LYS A 162 -11.65 33.98 -11.08
CA LYS A 162 -12.25 35.18 -10.51
C LYS A 162 -11.28 36.33 -10.72
N GLU A 163 -11.69 37.18 -11.65
CA GLU A 163 -11.19 38.52 -11.81
C GLU A 163 -11.23 39.25 -10.46
N THR A 164 -10.14 39.92 -10.09
CA THR A 164 -10.22 41.09 -9.24
C THR A 164 -9.16 42.08 -9.68
N LYS A 165 -9.60 43.12 -10.39
CA LYS A 165 -8.85 44.38 -10.52
C LYS A 165 -8.67 44.99 -9.13
N SER A 166 -7.44 45.33 -8.76
CA SER A 166 -7.10 46.72 -8.42
C SER A 166 -5.60 46.89 -8.15
N LEU A 167 -5.07 47.96 -8.76
CA LEU A 167 -3.69 48.42 -8.75
C LEU A 167 -3.15 48.88 -7.39
N LYS A 168 -1.81 48.74 -7.23
CA LYS A 168 -0.78 49.68 -6.73
C LYS A 168 0.24 48.94 -5.84
N SER A 169 1.53 49.25 -5.75
CA SER A 169 2.56 49.85 -6.61
C SER A 169 3.85 49.80 -5.80
N ASN A 170 4.93 49.30 -6.41
CA ASN A 170 6.36 49.60 -6.19
C ASN A 170 7.10 49.41 -4.85
N ALA A 171 8.34 48.96 -5.06
CA ALA A 171 9.60 49.28 -4.37
C ALA A 171 10.14 48.29 -3.32
N ASP A 172 11.11 47.51 -3.80
CA ASP A 172 12.42 47.21 -3.19
C ASP A 172 12.54 47.11 -1.66
N SER A 173 12.88 45.91 -1.19
CA SER A 173 14.16 45.70 -0.48
C SER A 173 14.40 44.22 -0.17
N LYS A 174 15.49 43.67 -0.72
CA LYS A 174 16.27 42.60 -0.05
C LYS A 174 17.15 43.32 0.98
N PRO A 175 17.49 42.74 2.17
CA PRO A 175 18.57 41.74 2.17
C PRO A 175 18.66 40.75 3.37
N LYS A 176 19.49 39.70 3.17
CA LYS A 176 20.31 38.97 4.19
C LYS A 176 19.53 38.07 5.18
N GLN A 177 20.01 36.93 5.67
CA GLN A 177 21.33 36.28 5.68
C GLN A 177 21.16 34.79 6.05
N LYS A 178 21.82 33.88 5.34
CA LYS A 178 22.91 33.01 5.82
C LYS A 178 22.67 32.24 7.14
N ARG A 179 22.75 30.91 7.04
CA ARG A 179 23.66 29.97 7.76
C ARG A 179 22.92 28.66 8.06
N SER A 180 23.52 27.49 8.12
CA SER A 180 24.75 26.90 7.56
C SER A 180 24.67 25.45 8.01
N PHE A 181 24.76 24.53 7.06
CA PHE A 181 24.95 23.12 7.34
C PHE A 181 26.30 22.92 8.03
N TRP A 182 26.28 22.12 9.08
CA TRP A 182 27.38 21.35 9.67
C TRP A 182 28.45 22.12 10.46
N SER A 183 28.44 21.91 11.79
CA SER A 183 29.70 21.80 12.52
C SER A 183 29.58 20.90 13.77
N ARG A 184 30.28 19.77 13.66
CA ARG A 184 31.23 19.22 14.63
C ARG A 184 30.75 18.59 15.94
N ILE A 185 31.00 17.28 15.97
CA ILE A 185 31.22 16.37 17.09
C ILE A 185 32.42 16.83 17.94
N THR A 186 32.21 16.93 19.25
CA THR A 186 33.12 16.77 20.41
C THR A 186 32.23 16.97 21.63
N GLY A 187 32.17 16.22 22.73
CA GLY A 187 32.85 15.05 23.26
C GLY A 187 32.29 14.82 24.67
N THR A 188 32.46 13.61 25.20
CA THR A 188 32.44 13.20 26.62
C THR A 188 31.19 13.43 27.48
N SER A 189 30.51 12.31 27.76
CA SER A 189 30.00 11.88 29.07
C SER A 189 29.11 12.84 29.88
N GLU A 190 27.82 12.76 29.61
CA GLU A 190 26.82 12.64 30.66
C GLU A 190 25.66 11.86 30.04
N ALA A 191 25.11 10.88 30.76
CA ALA A 191 23.95 10.14 30.28
C ALA A 191 22.80 11.13 30.14
N VAL A 192 22.65 11.71 28.95
CA VAL A 192 21.44 12.40 28.55
C VAL A 192 20.40 11.30 28.53
N ILE A 193 19.62 11.23 29.61
CA ILE A 193 18.28 10.68 29.55
C ILE A 193 17.59 11.59 28.54
N VAL A 194 17.74 11.24 27.27
CA VAL A 194 16.83 11.67 26.24
C VAL A 194 15.55 11.05 26.76
N ASP A 195 14.73 11.87 27.42
CA ASP A 195 13.31 11.63 27.58
C ASP A 195 12.77 11.58 26.16
N ARG A 196 13.08 10.45 25.52
CA ARG A 196 12.60 10.03 24.24
C ARG A 196 11.20 9.61 24.61
N LYS A 197 10.35 10.63 24.80
CA LYS A 197 8.94 10.51 25.18
C LYS A 197 8.47 9.23 24.56
N LEU A 198 8.34 8.20 25.40
CA LEU A 198 8.02 6.86 24.95
C LEU A 198 6.73 7.04 24.14
N GLY A 199 6.87 6.88 22.82
CA GLY A 199 5.96 7.40 21.79
C GLY A 199 4.58 6.74 21.76
N TRP A 200 4.11 6.25 22.90
CA TRP A 200 2.74 5.81 23.13
C TRP A 200 1.76 7.00 23.16
N ARG A 201 2.26 8.24 23.11
CA ARG A 201 1.48 9.48 22.99
C ARG A 201 2.04 10.50 21.99
N ALA A 202 3.03 10.16 21.16
CA ALA A 202 3.61 11.12 20.22
C ALA A 202 3.35 10.63 18.79
N GLU A 203 2.66 11.46 18.01
CA GLU A 203 2.23 11.28 16.62
C GLU A 203 0.93 10.50 16.38
N GLN A 204 -0.12 10.88 17.11
CA GLN A 204 -1.49 10.81 16.58
C GLN A 204 -2.15 12.19 16.73
N GLU A 205 -1.49 13.26 16.26
CA GLU A 205 -2.00 14.62 16.50
C GLU A 205 -2.03 15.53 15.25
N GLU A 206 -1.49 15.13 14.10
CA GLU A 206 -1.50 16.05 12.93
C GLU A 206 -2.55 15.73 11.86
N THR A 207 -2.99 14.48 11.69
CA THR A 207 -4.11 14.15 10.78
C THR A 207 -5.46 14.02 11.48
N ALA A 208 -5.49 13.76 12.79
CA ALA A 208 -6.72 13.64 13.58
C ALA A 208 -7.35 15.00 13.96
N GLY A 209 -6.67 16.12 13.71
CA GLY A 209 -7.13 17.46 14.11
C GLY A 209 -8.09 18.14 13.14
N ARG A 210 -8.20 17.66 11.90
CA ARG A 210 -9.10 18.25 10.90
C ARG A 210 -10.44 17.53 10.94
N LYS A 211 -11.44 18.21 11.53
CA LYS A 211 -12.84 17.77 11.50
C LYS A 211 -13.25 17.55 10.04
N LEU A 212 -13.69 16.33 9.74
CA LEU A 212 -14.27 16.02 8.44
C LEU A 212 -15.59 16.75 8.30
N GLY A 213 -15.84 17.31 7.12
CA GLY A 213 -17.16 17.84 6.80
C GLY A 213 -18.16 16.70 6.70
N ARG A 214 -19.45 17.01 6.86
CA ARG A 214 -20.53 16.07 6.59
C ARG A 214 -20.36 15.47 5.18
N ASP A 215 -20.53 14.15 5.08
CA ASP A 215 -20.36 13.35 3.86
C ASP A 215 -18.91 13.27 3.33
N GLN A 216 -17.92 13.77 4.09
CA GLN A 216 -16.52 13.63 3.76
C GLN A 216 -15.94 12.32 4.32
N VAL A 217 -15.09 11.64 3.54
CA VAL A 217 -14.45 10.39 3.96
C VAL A 217 -12.93 10.52 3.93
N ARG A 218 -12.30 10.15 5.05
CA ARG A 218 -10.86 10.02 5.19
C ARG A 218 -10.50 8.54 5.14
N VAL A 219 -9.54 8.23 4.27
CA VAL A 219 -8.92 6.90 4.19
C VAL A 219 -7.44 7.06 4.48
N VAL A 220 -6.93 6.24 5.39
CA VAL A 220 -5.50 6.17 5.73
C VAL A 220 -5.06 4.72 5.67
N VAL A 221 -3.98 4.46 4.94
CA VAL A 221 -3.38 3.12 4.81
C VAL A 221 -1.92 3.20 5.22
N GLU A 222 -1.54 2.44 6.24
CA GLU A 222 -0.19 2.46 6.79
C GLU A 222 0.34 1.07 7.04
N TRP A 223 1.66 0.89 6.84
CA TRP A 223 2.38 -0.29 7.29
C TRP A 223 2.87 -0.06 8.72
N LYS A 224 2.47 -0.92 9.66
CA LYS A 224 2.80 -0.75 11.07
C LYS A 224 3.02 -2.10 11.77
N GLU A 225 3.83 -2.09 12.83
CA GLU A 225 3.83 -3.17 13.80
C GLU A 225 2.64 -3.01 14.75
N VAL A 226 1.76 -4.01 14.76
CA VAL A 226 0.57 -4.06 15.58
C VAL A 226 0.84 -4.94 16.79
N CYS A 227 0.50 -4.46 17.98
CA CYS A 227 0.53 -5.26 19.20
C CYS A 227 -0.74 -6.12 19.28
N LEU A 228 -0.57 -7.43 19.32
CA LEU A 228 -1.62 -8.42 19.40
C LEU A 228 -1.47 -9.20 20.70
N ARG A 229 -2.58 -9.39 21.39
CA ARG A 229 -2.67 -10.26 22.56
C ARG A 229 -3.04 -11.66 22.08
N VAL A 230 -2.16 -12.60 22.38
CA VAL A 230 -2.26 -14.01 21.97
C VAL A 230 -2.22 -14.88 23.22
N GLU A 231 -3.01 -15.95 23.22
CA GLU A 231 -2.97 -16.96 24.27
C GLU A 231 -1.83 -17.94 23.98
N ASN A 232 -0.97 -18.18 24.96
CA ASN A 232 0.13 -19.14 24.86
C ASN A 232 -0.32 -20.56 25.22
N ASP A 233 0.59 -21.52 25.09
CA ASP A 233 0.33 -22.95 25.35
C ASP A 233 -0.11 -23.24 26.81
N LEU A 234 0.12 -22.30 27.74
CA LEU A 234 -0.27 -22.40 29.15
C LEU A 234 -1.63 -21.75 29.43
N GLY A 235 -2.31 -21.22 28.40
CA GLY A 235 -3.56 -20.47 28.55
C GLY A 235 -3.37 -19.06 29.12
N LEU A 236 -2.13 -18.54 29.12
CA LEU A 236 -1.81 -17.19 29.57
C LEU A 236 -1.76 -16.23 28.36
N TYR A 237 -2.10 -14.97 28.59
CA TYR A 237 -2.02 -13.95 27.55
C TYR A 237 -0.64 -13.33 27.49
N ASP A 238 -0.02 -13.43 26.32
CA ASP A 238 1.20 -12.73 25.96
C ASP A 238 0.92 -11.70 24.87
N ASN A 239 1.68 -10.60 24.87
CA ASN A 239 1.63 -9.61 23.80
C ASN A 239 2.73 -9.90 22.79
N CYS A 240 2.38 -10.00 21.52
CA CYS A 240 3.33 -10.10 20.43
C CYS A 240 3.14 -8.94 19.45
N ASN A 241 4.23 -8.52 18.81
CA ASN A 241 4.17 -7.53 17.74
C ASN A 241 4.15 -8.27 16.40
N ALA A 242 3.19 -7.92 15.54
CA ALA A 242 3.07 -8.47 14.20
C ALA A 242 3.05 -7.32 13.17
N PRO A 243 3.88 -7.38 12.12
CA PRO A 243 3.80 -6.42 11.04
C PRO A 243 2.51 -6.62 10.24
N GLY A 244 1.83 -5.53 9.91
CA GLY A 244 0.59 -5.56 9.15
C GLY A 244 0.23 -4.24 8.49
N ILE A 245 -0.86 -4.28 7.75
CA ILE A 245 -1.46 -3.12 7.09
C ILE A 245 -2.59 -2.61 7.99
N CYS A 246 -2.50 -1.36 8.43
CA CYS A 246 -3.56 -0.66 9.12
C CYS A 246 -4.31 0.21 8.11
N LEU A 247 -5.56 -0.14 7.83
CA LEU A 247 -6.45 0.62 6.95
C LEU A 247 -7.53 1.25 7.82
N SER A 248 -7.56 2.57 7.91
CA SER A 248 -8.57 3.31 8.65
C SER A 248 -9.48 4.08 7.70
N VAL A 249 -10.79 3.95 7.92
CA VAL A 249 -11.85 4.70 7.24
C VAL A 249 -12.61 5.50 8.28
N GLU A 250 -12.72 6.80 8.06
CA GLU A 250 -13.47 7.73 8.90
C GLU A 250 -14.41 8.56 8.03
N VAL A 251 -15.67 8.64 8.43
CA VAL A 251 -16.74 9.39 7.76
C VAL A 251 -17.10 10.58 8.63
N GLY A 252 -17.16 11.77 8.06
CA GLY A 252 -17.51 13.00 8.76
C GLY A 252 -18.99 13.08 9.11
N GLU A 253 -19.26 13.46 10.35
CA GLU A 253 -20.59 13.71 10.93
C GLU A 253 -21.08 15.14 10.66
#